data_AF-A0A7S0GS36-F1
#
_entry.id   AF-A0A7S0GS36-F1
#
_cell.length_a   1.000
_cell.length_b   1.000
_cell.length_c   1.000
_cell.angle_alpha   90.00
_cell.angle_beta   90.00
_cell.angle_gamma   90.00
#
_symmetry.space_group_name_H-M   'P 1'
#
loop_
_entity.id
_entity.type
_entity.pdbx_description
1 polymer ?
#
loop_
_entity_poly.entity_id
_entity_poly.type
_entity_poly.pdbx_seq_one_letter_code
_entity_poly.pdbx_strand_id
1 'polypeptide(L)'
;MAEHIPQRERFLGEINRMLNKNHGRLAMVTWCKKDGVLDFDEEIALYYISEWYNLPRWVSMERWASLGPQCGFEPTTPQDWSKGIRPLQFWGDILKTSLEPKNIIGLVQIGDSGVKAGAAAALMGYGFLKDFIKFGAMRMDVRST
;
A
#
# COMPACT_ATOMS: atom_id res chain seq x y z
N MET A 1 0.76 5.80 5.60
CA MET A 1 1.24 4.39 5.72
C MET A 1 2.50 4.22 4.87
N ALA A 2 3.22 3.08 4.94
CA ALA A 2 4.57 2.94 4.36
C ALA A 2 4.61 3.13 2.82
N GLU A 3 3.50 2.90 2.13
CA GLU A 3 3.33 3.13 0.70
C GLU A 3 3.49 4.60 0.30
N HIS A 4 3.29 5.56 1.21
CA HIS A 4 3.51 6.98 0.95
C HIS A 4 4.98 7.41 1.06
N ILE A 5 5.88 6.48 1.42
CA ILE A 5 7.28 6.80 1.73
C ILE A 5 8.15 6.53 0.49
N PRO A 6 8.66 7.56 -0.20
CA PRO A 6 9.42 7.37 -1.44
C PRO A 6 10.79 6.73 -1.18
N GLN A 7 11.50 7.19 -0.15
CA GLN A 7 12.87 6.79 0.16
C GLN A 7 12.87 5.62 1.15
N ARG A 8 12.57 4.43 0.64
CA ARG A 8 12.34 3.22 1.45
C ARG A 8 13.55 2.78 2.26
N GLU A 9 14.76 2.80 1.69
CA GLU A 9 15.96 2.42 2.44
C GLU A 9 16.25 3.42 3.56
N ARG A 10 16.09 4.72 3.29
CA ARG A 10 16.27 5.76 4.32
C ARG A 10 15.25 5.59 5.45
N PHE A 11 14.01 5.30 5.10
CA PHE A 11 12.97 5.04 6.09
C PHE A 11 13.31 3.84 6.97
N LEU A 12 13.65 2.69 6.38
CA LEU A 12 14.07 1.52 7.16
C LEU A 12 15.32 1.83 7.99
N GLY A 13 16.30 2.55 7.44
CA GLY A 13 17.49 2.99 8.16
C GLY A 13 17.17 3.82 9.40
N GLU A 14 16.25 4.78 9.30
CA GLU A 14 15.80 5.58 10.45
C GLU A 14 15.05 4.75 11.48
N ILE A 15 14.18 3.83 11.05
CA ILE A 15 13.50 2.92 11.97
C ILE A 15 14.53 2.04 12.70
N ASN A 16 15.50 1.46 11.98
CA ASN A 16 16.57 0.69 12.62
C ASN A 16 17.35 1.55 13.62
N ARG A 17 17.71 2.79 13.26
CA ARG A 17 18.43 3.72 14.15
C ARG A 17 17.68 3.96 15.47
N MET A 18 16.35 4.06 15.43
CA MET A 18 15.52 4.32 16.61
C MET A 18 15.22 3.08 17.45
N LEU A 19 15.15 1.90 16.83
CA LEU A 19 14.83 0.66 17.53
C LEU A 19 15.98 0.20 18.43
N ASN A 20 15.60 -0.50 19.51
CA ASN A 20 16.56 -1.15 20.41
C ASN A 20 17.44 -2.14 19.62
N LYS A 21 18.76 -2.01 19.72
CA LYS A 21 19.70 -2.84 18.95
C LYS A 21 19.75 -4.30 19.38
N ASN A 22 19.30 -4.62 20.59
CA ASN A 22 19.34 -5.98 21.10
C ASN A 22 18.08 -6.78 20.77
N HIS A 23 16.91 -6.14 20.68
CA HIS A 23 15.61 -6.83 20.52
C HIS A 23 14.57 -6.02 19.70
N GLY A 24 15.02 -5.07 18.89
CA GLY A 24 14.14 -4.22 18.10
C GLY A 24 13.36 -5.02 17.05
N ARG A 25 12.07 -4.69 16.90
CA ARG A 25 11.20 -5.31 15.91
C ARG A 25 10.32 -4.27 15.25
N LEU A 26 10.21 -4.36 13.93
CA LEU A 26 9.27 -3.62 13.12
C LEU A 26 8.17 -4.58 12.65
N ALA A 27 6.93 -4.28 13.02
CA ALA A 27 5.76 -4.85 12.36
C ALA A 27 5.32 -3.87 11.27
N MET A 28 5.31 -4.32 10.02
CA MET A 28 4.94 -3.50 8.87
C MET A 28 3.70 -4.08 8.21
N VAL A 29 2.71 -3.21 8.02
CA VAL A 29 1.50 -3.50 7.26
C VAL A 29 1.30 -2.34 6.29
N THR A 30 1.12 -2.64 5.01
CA THR A 30 1.06 -1.61 3.96
C THR A 30 0.28 -2.10 2.75
N TRP A 31 -0.33 -1.17 2.03
CA TRP A 31 -0.78 -1.42 0.67
C TRP A 31 0.43 -1.63 -0.24
N CYS A 32 0.38 -2.66 -1.08
CA CYS A 32 1.45 -3.00 -2.02
C CYS A 32 0.88 -3.58 -3.31
N LYS A 33 1.67 -3.59 -4.39
CA LYS A 33 1.27 -4.31 -5.60
C LYS A 33 1.55 -5.80 -5.45
N LYS A 34 0.90 -6.65 -6.26
CA LYS A 34 1.29 -8.06 -6.41
C LYS A 34 2.75 -8.17 -6.86
N ASP A 35 3.38 -9.28 -6.48
CA ASP A 35 4.71 -9.58 -6.97
C ASP A 35 4.68 -10.06 -8.43
N GLY A 36 5.81 -9.93 -9.12
CA GLY A 36 5.91 -10.25 -10.53
C GLY A 36 5.42 -9.15 -11.47
N VAL A 37 5.14 -9.55 -12.71
CA VAL A 37 4.77 -8.68 -13.84
C VAL A 37 3.31 -8.26 -13.72
N LEU A 38 3.09 -6.97 -13.92
CA LEU A 38 1.76 -6.41 -14.09
C LEU A 38 1.41 -6.35 -15.58
N ASP A 39 0.15 -6.57 -15.90
CA ASP A 39 -0.34 -6.24 -17.24
C ASP A 39 -0.50 -4.73 -17.44
N PHE A 40 -0.83 -4.33 -18.67
CA PHE A 40 -0.96 -2.92 -19.02
C PHE A 40 -2.06 -2.21 -18.23
N ASP A 41 -3.21 -2.86 -18.02
CA ASP A 41 -4.35 -2.26 -17.33
C ASP A 41 -4.05 -2.10 -15.82
N GLU A 42 -3.33 -3.07 -15.24
CA GLU A 42 -2.84 -3.02 -13.86
C GLU A 42 -1.83 -1.88 -13.64
N GLU A 43 -0.86 -1.69 -14.53
CA GLU A 43 0.10 -0.58 -14.45
C GLU A 43 -0.59 0.78 -14.58
N ILE A 44 -1.54 0.91 -15.52
CA ILE A 44 -2.31 2.15 -15.71
C ILE A 44 -3.16 2.46 -14.48
N ALA A 45 -3.81 1.47 -13.88
CA ALA A 45 -4.57 1.66 -12.66
C ALA A 45 -3.67 2.16 -11.51
N LEU A 46 -2.50 1.53 -11.31
CA LEU A 46 -1.55 1.96 -10.28
C LEU A 46 -1.00 3.36 -10.53
N TYR A 47 -0.75 3.72 -11.80
CA TYR A 47 -0.32 5.07 -12.18
C TYR A 47 -1.33 6.13 -11.74
N TYR A 48 -2.61 5.97 -12.10
CA TYR A 48 -3.63 6.95 -11.72
C TYR A 48 -3.86 7.01 -10.21
N ILE A 49 -3.82 5.86 -9.52
CA ILE A 49 -3.88 5.86 -8.05
C ILE A 49 -2.70 6.66 -7.49
N SER A 50 -1.48 6.45 -8.00
CA SER A 50 -0.30 7.20 -7.57
C SER A 50 -0.43 8.70 -7.82
N GLU A 51 -0.86 9.11 -9.00
CA GLU A 51 -1.02 10.53 -9.35
C GLU A 51 -2.12 11.21 -8.51
N TRP A 52 -3.21 10.51 -8.19
CA TRP A 52 -4.35 11.11 -7.51
C TRP A 52 -4.26 11.05 -5.98
N TYR A 53 -3.51 10.09 -5.42
CA TYR A 53 -3.19 10.01 -4.00
C TYR A 53 -1.79 10.52 -3.64
N ASN A 54 -1.05 11.09 -4.61
CA ASN A 54 0.34 11.50 -4.45
C ASN A 54 1.21 10.37 -3.85
N LEU A 55 1.01 9.13 -4.31
CA LEU A 55 1.82 8.00 -3.87
C LEU A 55 3.08 7.87 -4.70
N PRO A 56 4.24 7.57 -4.08
CA PRO A 56 5.39 7.12 -4.83
C PRO A 56 5.09 5.79 -5.54
N ARG A 57 5.97 5.40 -6.47
CA ARG A 57 5.85 4.15 -7.23
C ARG A 57 5.57 2.95 -6.32
N TRP A 58 4.53 2.19 -6.65
CA TRP A 58 4.16 0.96 -5.95
C TRP A 58 5.26 -0.10 -5.98
N VAL A 59 5.40 -0.84 -4.88
CA VAL A 59 6.33 -1.97 -4.75
C VAL A 59 5.62 -3.16 -4.11
N SER A 60 6.11 -4.38 -4.35
CA SER A 60 5.60 -5.59 -3.70
C SER A 60 6.15 -5.72 -2.27
N MET A 61 5.54 -6.58 -1.45
CA MET A 61 6.12 -6.91 -0.15
C MET A 61 7.47 -7.62 -0.27
N GLU A 62 7.66 -8.43 -1.32
CA GLU A 62 8.95 -9.05 -1.60
C GLU A 62 10.04 -8.00 -1.84
N ARG A 63 9.70 -6.89 -2.52
CA ARG A 63 10.63 -5.77 -2.64
C ARG A 63 11.00 -5.18 -1.28
N TRP A 64 10.04 -4.99 -0.38
CA TRP A 64 10.34 -4.53 0.99
C TRP A 64 11.22 -5.52 1.76
N ALA A 65 10.95 -6.82 1.65
CA ALA A 65 11.78 -7.86 2.25
C ALA A 65 13.22 -7.81 1.71
N SER A 66 13.41 -7.60 0.41
CA SER A 66 14.75 -7.49 -0.20
C SER A 66 15.57 -6.29 0.30
N LEU A 67 14.91 -5.23 0.77
CA LEU A 67 15.57 -4.04 1.33
C LEU A 67 15.98 -4.22 2.80
N GLY A 68 15.24 -5.02 3.57
CA GLY A 68 15.47 -5.24 5.01
C GLY A 68 16.93 -5.55 5.37
N PRO A 69 17.56 -6.56 4.75
CA PRO A 69 18.97 -6.91 4.97
C PRO A 69 19.95 -5.76 4.84
N GLN A 70 19.73 -4.89 3.84
CA GLN A 70 20.60 -3.75 3.54
C GLN A 70 20.46 -2.64 4.59
N CYS A 71 19.33 -2.62 5.29
CA CYS A 71 19.01 -1.66 6.34
C CYS A 71 19.20 -2.23 7.76
N GLY A 72 19.83 -3.40 7.90
CA GLY A 72 20.12 -4.02 9.20
C GLY A 72 18.93 -4.78 9.82
N PHE A 73 17.99 -5.24 8.99
CA PHE A 73 16.87 -6.07 9.41
C PHE A 73 16.93 -7.50 8.87
N GLU A 74 16.30 -8.42 9.59
CA GLU A 74 15.98 -9.77 9.15
C GLU A 74 14.45 -9.87 8.96
N PRO A 75 13.96 -9.77 7.71
CA PRO A 75 12.54 -9.90 7.40
C PRO A 75 12.07 -11.35 7.47
N THR A 76 10.88 -11.54 8.01
CA THR A 76 10.10 -12.78 7.86
C THR A 76 9.51 -12.88 6.45
N THR A 77 9.03 -14.07 6.06
CA THR A 77 8.28 -14.23 4.81
C THR A 77 7.06 -13.30 4.79
N PRO A 78 6.90 -12.49 3.73
CA PRO A 78 5.71 -11.68 3.53
C PRO A 78 4.41 -12.50 3.62
N GLN A 79 3.38 -11.89 4.19
CA GLN A 79 2.05 -12.46 4.30
C GLN A 79 1.05 -11.58 3.53
N ASP A 80 0.17 -12.21 2.76
CA ASP A 80 -0.96 -11.54 2.12
C ASP A 80 -2.18 -11.57 3.06
N TRP A 81 -2.48 -10.43 3.68
CA TRP A 81 -3.62 -10.27 4.58
C TRP A 81 -4.89 -9.81 3.85
N SER A 82 -4.86 -9.69 2.52
CA SER A 82 -5.99 -9.21 1.72
C SER A 82 -7.25 -10.03 1.96
N LYS A 83 -7.14 -11.35 2.14
CA LYS A 83 -8.31 -12.20 2.43
C LYS A 83 -8.97 -11.88 3.77
N GLY A 84 -8.20 -11.53 4.80
CA GLY A 84 -8.71 -11.20 6.12
C GLY A 84 -9.42 -9.84 6.18
N ILE A 85 -9.02 -8.90 5.31
CA ILE A 85 -9.62 -7.57 5.18
C ILE A 85 -10.56 -7.45 3.97
N ARG A 86 -11.02 -8.59 3.46
CA ARG A 86 -12.04 -8.69 2.40
C ARG A 86 -13.44 -8.96 2.97
N PRO A 87 -13.98 -8.24 3.98
CA PRO A 87 -15.44 -8.16 4.03
C PRO A 87 -15.87 -7.55 2.69
N LEU A 88 -16.56 -8.34 1.86
CA LEU A 88 -17.12 -7.86 0.59
C LEU A 88 -17.99 -6.61 0.83
N GLN A 89 -18.58 -6.48 2.02
CA GLN A 89 -19.26 -5.27 2.50
C GLN A 89 -18.35 -4.04 2.51
N PHE A 90 -17.18 -4.07 3.15
CA PHE A 90 -16.35 -2.87 3.30
C PHE A 90 -15.93 -2.28 1.94
N TRP A 91 -15.41 -3.11 1.04
CA TRP A 91 -15.00 -2.67 -0.30
C TRP A 91 -16.19 -2.41 -1.22
N GLY A 92 -17.27 -3.18 -1.10
CA GLY A 92 -18.50 -2.94 -1.83
C GLY A 92 -19.16 -1.62 -1.43
N ASP A 93 -19.15 -1.28 -0.15
CA ASP A 93 -19.68 -0.03 0.37
C ASP A 93 -18.75 1.13 0.02
N ILE A 94 -17.42 0.95 0.04
CA ILE A 94 -16.47 1.96 -0.50
C ILE A 94 -16.74 2.21 -1.99
N LEU A 95 -16.94 1.17 -2.79
CA LEU A 95 -17.23 1.32 -4.22
C LEU A 95 -18.58 1.99 -4.44
N LYS A 96 -19.63 1.57 -3.72
CA LYS A 96 -20.96 2.18 -3.80
C LYS A 96 -20.94 3.63 -3.37
N THR A 97 -20.34 3.95 -2.23
CA THR A 97 -20.27 5.32 -1.71
C THR A 97 -19.40 6.21 -2.60
N SER A 98 -18.29 5.71 -3.14
CA SER A 98 -17.44 6.46 -4.08
C SER A 98 -18.16 6.75 -5.42
N LEU A 99 -19.10 5.88 -5.82
CA LEU A 99 -19.86 5.98 -7.07
C LEU A 99 -21.28 6.52 -6.89
N GLU A 100 -21.71 6.81 -5.66
CA GLU A 100 -23.05 7.32 -5.36
C GLU A 100 -23.19 8.76 -5.85
N PRO A 101 -24.23 9.09 -6.65
CA PRO A 101 -24.38 10.42 -7.25
C PRO A 101 -24.35 11.58 -6.24
N LYS A 102 -24.87 11.36 -5.02
CA LYS A 102 -24.86 12.37 -3.94
C LYS A 102 -23.45 12.65 -3.41
N ASN A 103 -22.60 11.64 -3.34
CA ASN A 103 -21.21 11.78 -2.91
C ASN A 103 -20.36 12.36 -4.04
N ILE A 104 -20.63 12.01 -5.30
CA ILE A 104 -20.03 12.64 -6.47
C ILE A 104 -20.35 14.15 -6.51
N ILE A 105 -21.59 14.56 -6.24
CA ILE A 105 -21.96 15.99 -6.15
C ILE A 105 -21.16 16.70 -5.05
N GLY A 106 -20.99 16.08 -3.88
CA GLY A 106 -20.14 16.60 -2.81
C GLY A 106 -18.65 16.68 -3.19
N LEU A 107 -18.13 15.70 -3.93
CA LEU A 107 -16.76 15.69 -4.45
C LEU A 107 -16.55 16.77 -5.53
N VAL A 108 -17.55 17.03 -6.37
CA VAL A 108 -17.52 18.12 -7.36
C VAL A 108 -17.56 19.49 -6.66
N GLN A 109 -18.26 19.62 -5.53
CA GLN A 109 -18.24 20.85 -4.71
C GLN A 109 -16.87 21.08 -4.03
N ILE A 110 -16.10 20.02 -3.75
CA ILE A 110 -14.72 20.08 -3.25
C ILE A 110 -13.72 20.41 -4.39
N GLY A 111 -14.15 20.33 -5.65
CA GLY A 111 -13.36 20.60 -6.85
C GLY A 111 -12.62 19.36 -7.38
N ASP A 112 -11.73 19.57 -8.35
CA ASP A 112 -11.02 18.50 -9.07
C ASP A 112 -10.29 17.51 -8.15
N SER A 113 -9.83 17.96 -6.99
CA SER A 113 -9.15 17.11 -5.99
C SER A 113 -10.10 16.09 -5.36
N GLY A 114 -11.35 16.46 -5.09
CA GLY A 114 -12.36 15.56 -4.55
C GLY A 114 -12.70 14.44 -5.54
N VAL A 115 -12.95 14.81 -6.79
CA VAL A 115 -13.27 13.84 -7.86
C VAL A 115 -12.12 12.84 -8.06
N LYS A 116 -10.87 13.31 -8.10
CA LYS A 116 -9.67 12.47 -8.19
C LYS A 116 -9.54 11.52 -7.01
N ALA A 117 -9.81 11.98 -5.79
CA ALA A 117 -9.74 11.15 -4.60
C ALA A 117 -10.78 10.01 -4.59
N GLY A 118 -12.01 10.28 -5.06
CA GLY A 118 -13.05 9.26 -5.21
C GLY A 118 -12.72 8.24 -6.31
N ALA A 119 -12.21 8.71 -7.45
CA ALA A 119 -11.79 7.83 -8.54
C ALA A 119 -10.60 6.93 -8.14
N ALA A 120 -9.63 7.47 -7.39
CA ALA A 120 -8.52 6.68 -6.84
C ALA A 120 -9.00 5.61 -5.85
N ALA A 121 -9.98 5.92 -5.00
CA ALA A 121 -10.59 4.94 -4.09
C ALA A 121 -11.25 3.80 -4.86
N ALA A 122 -11.96 4.12 -5.94
CA ALA A 122 -12.59 3.12 -6.80
C ALA A 122 -11.55 2.22 -7.49
N LEU A 123 -10.45 2.80 -8.01
CA LEU A 123 -9.34 2.04 -8.60
C LEU A 123 -8.61 1.16 -7.57
N MET A 124 -8.44 1.65 -6.34
CA MET A 124 -7.91 0.84 -5.23
C MET A 124 -8.79 -0.39 -4.96
N GLY A 125 -10.12 -0.18 -4.88
CA GLY A 125 -11.08 -1.27 -4.72
C GLY A 125 -11.07 -2.25 -5.90
N TYR A 126 -10.99 -1.75 -7.13
CA TYR A 126 -10.84 -2.56 -8.33
C TYR A 126 -9.57 -3.42 -8.28
N GLY A 127 -8.42 -2.82 -7.96
CA GLY A 127 -7.16 -3.54 -7.89
C GLY A 127 -7.09 -4.57 -6.77
N PHE A 128 -7.78 -4.30 -5.65
CA PHE A 128 -7.95 -5.26 -4.58
C PHE A 128 -8.81 -6.46 -5.01
N LEU A 129 -9.92 -6.22 -5.70
CA LEU A 129 -10.80 -7.27 -6.22
C LEU A 129 -10.13 -8.10 -7.31
N LYS A 130 -9.29 -7.48 -8.14
CA LYS A 130 -8.50 -8.11 -9.21
C LYS A 130 -7.19 -8.72 -8.74
N ASP A 131 -6.90 -8.65 -7.44
CA ASP A 131 -5.76 -9.31 -6.81
C ASP A 131 -4.37 -8.75 -7.23
N PHE A 132 -4.32 -7.52 -7.75
CA PHE A 132 -3.04 -6.85 -8.05
C PHE A 132 -2.66 -5.76 -7.05
N ILE A 133 -3.60 -5.31 -6.21
CA ILE A 133 -3.35 -4.53 -5.00
C ILE A 133 -3.59 -5.43 -3.81
N LYS A 134 -2.61 -5.47 -2.91
CA LYS A 134 -2.56 -6.38 -1.77
C LYS A 134 -2.41 -5.59 -0.49
N PHE A 135 -2.93 -6.15 0.60
CA PHE A 135 -2.63 -5.69 1.95
C PHE A 135 -1.57 -6.60 2.55
N GLY A 136 -0.33 -6.15 2.42
CA GLY A 136 0.85 -6.92 2.79
C GLY A 136 1.22 -6.72 4.24
N ALA A 137 1.61 -7.79 4.92
CA ALA A 137 2.10 -7.76 6.29
C ALA A 137 3.42 -8.52 6.41
N MET A 138 4.32 -8.00 7.23
CA MET A 138 5.60 -8.64 7.51
C MET A 138 6.18 -8.13 8.82
N ARG A 139 6.93 -9.00 9.49
CA ARG A 139 7.78 -8.65 10.63
C ARG A 139 9.22 -8.56 10.17
N MET A 140 9.95 -7.57 10.68
CA MET A 140 11.40 -7.42 10.53
C MET A 140 12.04 -7.32 11.91
N ASP A 141 13.00 -8.20 12.21
CA ASP A 141 13.77 -8.15 13.45
C ASP A 141 15.10 -7.41 13.20
N VAL A 142 15.58 -6.60 14.16
CA VAL A 142 16.89 -5.95 14.04
C VAL A 142 17.97 -7.05 14.07
N ARG A 143 18.90 -7.01 13.11
CA ARG A 143 20.02 -7.95 13.07
C ARG A 143 20.94 -7.70 14.26
N SER A 144 21.25 -8.76 14.99
CA SER A 144 22.34 -8.74 15.96
C SER A 144 23.66 -8.60 15.19
N THR A 145 24.33 -7.47 15.37
CA THR A 145 25.73 -7.24 14.94
C THR A 145 26.70 -7.93 15.87
#